data_AF-A0A933N944-F1
#
_entry.id   AF-A0A933N944-F1
#
_cell.length_a   1.000
_cell.length_b   1.000
_cell.length_c   1.000
_cell.angle_alpha   90.00
_cell.angle_beta   90.00
_cell.angle_gamma   90.00
#
_symmetry.space_group_name_H-M   'P 1'
#
loop_
_entity.id
_entity.type
_entity.pdbx_description
1 polymer ?
#
loop_
_entity_poly.entity_id
_entity_poly.type
_entity_poly.pdbx_seq_one_letter_code
_entity_poly.pdbx_strand_id
1 'polypeptide(L)'
;MRVRDGAGTSIARTEPLEVPPAQPPDEARVPLGPSPPRARASEAPPLREGLLGILSRPSVRAVAIGASGLAGLVGAAQSQAATVAPPTTVFLGMNPGASHESSELASRVQGQLRVLRPATQQDKIAINGRSFDLAQAPDRVAFGRALGLSAERAEALGKVLEQAGENAKDEVAQLAQTFRDAEAGRIQMSRLVLSGHSVGMGVWGDSNGTLTFDILGKLTQLFPRGAEQVKHLAFSACYTGGGSGVLKYQEIFPKLESVWAYDGSAPGSYSGAVPHLLRWENATREGATRLDRDLAKNTRKGENVAVWTKARGYDNGKPDAQLALVKASYEQSREVVERFRSGEESVSDPTQGPLRQHLDRIQGLLARTDLDADFRSTITTERELVVRLLGYKNIAGMFQTLNGAEIQLQFTAQNLPVPNFTTLSRKAALTTIAEYQAKLGESPAPRARALLEKLDKTLVELSPEAVPAGWIGAF
;
A
#
# COMPACT_ATOMS: atom_id res chain seq x y z
N MET A 1 -2.90 -74.65 31.52
CA MET A 1 -1.43 -74.70 31.61
C MET A 1 -0.93 -73.26 31.62
N ARG A 2 -0.15 -72.87 32.65
CA ARG A 2 0.32 -71.51 32.95
C ARG A 2 1.36 -70.99 31.93
N VAL A 3 1.68 -69.69 32.08
CA VAL A 3 2.95 -68.96 31.76
C VAL A 3 2.88 -68.18 30.43
N ARG A 4 3.28 -66.90 30.28
CA ARG A 4 3.69 -65.77 31.16
C ARG A 4 3.68 -64.47 30.32
N ASP A 5 3.71 -63.37 31.05
CA ASP A 5 3.94 -61.96 30.71
C ASP A 5 5.07 -61.64 29.71
N GLY A 6 4.93 -60.49 29.02
CA GLY A 6 6.01 -59.84 28.28
C GLY A 6 5.74 -58.36 27.95
N ALA A 7 6.09 -57.51 28.92
CA ALA A 7 6.88 -56.28 28.78
C ALA A 7 6.37 -55.12 27.88
N GLY A 8 5.84 -54.08 28.53
CA GLY A 8 5.68 -52.74 27.96
C GLY A 8 6.95 -51.89 28.14
N THR A 9 7.39 -51.25 27.05
CA THR A 9 8.52 -50.33 27.04
C THR A 9 8.02 -48.90 27.25
N SER A 10 8.31 -48.34 28.42
CA SER A 10 8.10 -46.92 28.74
C SER A 10 9.25 -46.10 28.12
N ILE A 11 8.92 -45.14 27.26
CA ILE A 11 9.89 -44.18 26.72
C ILE A 11 9.82 -42.92 27.57
N ALA A 12 10.88 -42.66 28.33
CA ALA A 12 11.03 -41.46 29.14
C ALA A 12 11.12 -40.22 28.23
N ARG A 13 10.24 -39.24 28.48
CA ARG A 13 10.37 -37.88 27.94
C ARG A 13 11.45 -37.15 28.73
N THR A 14 12.58 -36.86 28.09
CA THR A 14 13.54 -35.86 28.55
C THR A 14 12.97 -34.46 28.29
N GLU A 15 12.73 -33.70 29.36
CA GLU A 15 12.45 -32.28 29.27
C GLU A 15 13.71 -31.51 28.80
N PRO A 16 13.58 -30.46 27.98
CA PRO A 16 14.71 -29.62 27.60
C PRO A 16 15.10 -28.71 28.78
N LEU A 17 16.39 -28.67 29.08
CA LEU A 17 16.99 -27.67 29.98
C LEU A 17 16.73 -26.25 29.44
N GLU A 18 16.00 -25.44 30.21
CA GLU A 18 15.92 -23.99 30.03
C GLU A 18 17.30 -23.36 30.26
N VAL A 19 17.86 -22.76 29.20
CA VAL A 19 19.03 -21.90 29.28
C VAL A 19 18.54 -20.46 29.45
N PRO A 20 18.88 -19.76 30.55
CA PRO A 20 18.46 -18.37 30.73
C PRO A 20 19.13 -17.46 29.69
N PRO A 21 18.43 -16.41 29.21
CA PRO A 21 18.98 -15.49 28.23
C PRO A 21 20.16 -14.70 28.80
N ALA A 22 21.20 -14.56 27.98
CA ALA A 22 22.39 -13.77 28.30
C ALA A 22 22.01 -12.29 28.51
N GLN A 23 22.53 -11.70 29.58
CA GLN A 23 22.39 -10.27 29.83
C GLN A 23 23.19 -9.46 28.79
N PRO A 24 22.64 -8.35 28.27
CA PRO A 24 23.37 -7.47 27.37
C PRO A 24 24.49 -6.73 28.13
N PRO A 25 25.60 -6.39 27.44
CA PRO A 25 26.71 -5.68 28.06
C PRO A 25 26.33 -4.24 28.42
N ASP A 26 26.89 -3.77 29.52
CA ASP A 26 26.70 -2.45 30.11
C ASP A 26 27.30 -1.36 29.19
N GLU A 27 26.44 -0.62 28.48
CA GLU A 27 26.87 0.48 27.61
C GLU A 27 27.29 1.69 28.45
N ALA A 28 28.59 1.97 28.44
CA ALA A 28 29.20 3.13 29.05
C ALA A 28 28.61 4.44 28.47
N ARG A 29 28.10 5.29 29.37
CA ARG A 29 27.56 6.62 29.06
C ARG A 29 28.64 7.54 28.50
N VAL A 30 28.47 7.98 27.26
CA VAL A 30 29.24 9.09 26.66
C VAL A 30 28.61 10.43 27.08
N PRO A 31 29.40 11.43 27.55
CA PRO A 31 28.86 12.73 27.94
C PRO A 31 28.41 13.55 26.72
N LEU A 32 27.20 14.09 26.81
CA LEU A 32 26.62 15.00 25.81
C LEU A 32 27.32 16.36 25.84
N GLY A 33 27.92 16.75 24.72
CA GLY A 33 28.42 18.11 24.49
C GLY A 33 27.30 19.14 24.30
N PRO A 34 27.61 20.45 24.37
CA PRO A 34 26.60 21.50 24.36
C PRO A 34 25.87 21.62 23.01
N SER A 35 24.57 21.85 23.08
CA SER A 35 23.70 22.00 21.91
C SER A 35 23.99 23.30 21.13
N PRO A 36 23.98 23.27 19.79
CA PRO A 36 24.13 24.47 18.97
C PRO A 36 22.84 25.34 18.98
N PRO A 37 22.97 26.65 18.67
CA PRO A 37 21.86 27.60 18.74
C PRO A 37 20.82 27.36 17.62
N ARG A 38 19.54 27.52 17.99
CA ARG A 38 18.38 27.45 17.09
C ARG A 38 18.44 28.54 16.01
N ALA A 39 18.43 28.13 14.74
CA ALA A 39 18.22 29.03 13.61
C ALA A 39 16.75 29.49 13.55
N ARG A 40 16.53 30.78 13.25
CA ARG A 40 15.21 31.37 13.05
C ARG A 40 14.62 30.93 11.71
N ALA A 41 13.32 30.61 11.72
CA ALA A 41 12.54 30.29 10.53
C ALA A 41 12.52 31.48 9.56
N SER A 42 12.81 31.22 8.28
CA SER A 42 12.61 32.15 7.18
C SER A 42 11.18 32.01 6.67
N GLU A 43 10.50 33.15 6.50
CA GLU A 43 9.17 33.22 5.90
C GLU A 43 9.22 32.79 4.43
N ALA A 44 8.27 31.93 4.04
CA ALA A 44 8.09 31.49 2.66
C ALA A 44 7.21 32.51 1.89
N PRO A 45 7.50 32.79 0.60
CA PRO A 45 6.69 33.70 -0.21
C PRO A 45 5.38 33.02 -0.70
N PRO A 46 4.34 33.81 -1.04
CA PRO A 46 3.04 33.29 -1.42
C PRO A 46 3.06 32.63 -2.82
N LEU A 47 2.37 31.51 -2.94
CA LEU A 47 2.12 30.81 -4.18
C LEU A 47 1.15 31.61 -5.08
N ARG A 48 1.54 31.77 -6.35
CA ARG A 48 0.78 32.47 -7.40
C ARG A 48 -0.47 31.69 -7.80
N GLU A 49 -1.57 32.42 -7.95
CA GLU A 49 -2.78 32.02 -8.66
C GLU A 49 -2.50 31.75 -10.13
N GLY A 50 -3.06 30.65 -10.65
CA GLY A 50 -3.04 30.40 -12.09
C GLY A 50 -3.64 29.05 -12.45
N LEU A 51 -4.97 28.94 -12.48
CA LEU A 51 -5.75 28.05 -13.36
C LEU A 51 -7.25 28.19 -13.06
N LEU A 52 -7.88 29.17 -13.71
CA LEU A 52 -9.34 29.23 -13.88
C LEU A 52 -9.61 29.04 -15.37
N GLY A 53 -10.13 27.86 -15.72
CA GLY A 53 -10.50 27.52 -17.09
C GLY A 53 -11.69 26.57 -17.11
N ILE A 54 -12.86 27.13 -17.42
CA ILE A 54 -14.01 26.49 -18.07
C ILE A 54 -14.85 25.54 -17.19
N LEU A 55 -15.89 26.09 -16.56
CA LEU A 55 -17.15 25.37 -16.32
C LEU A 55 -18.34 26.25 -16.75
N SER A 56 -19.00 25.81 -17.81
CA SER A 56 -20.23 26.38 -18.35
C SER A 56 -21.38 26.25 -17.34
N ARG A 57 -22.08 27.36 -17.10
CA ARG A 57 -23.29 27.43 -16.25
C ARG A 57 -24.48 26.77 -16.96
N PRO A 58 -25.29 25.92 -16.29
CA PRO A 58 -26.64 25.65 -16.77
C PRO A 58 -27.59 26.79 -16.37
N SER A 59 -28.43 27.18 -17.32
CA SER A 59 -29.51 28.15 -17.18
C SER A 59 -30.65 27.56 -16.36
N VAL A 60 -30.97 28.18 -15.22
CA VAL A 60 -32.14 27.86 -14.42
C VAL A 60 -33.37 28.50 -15.07
N ARG A 61 -34.29 27.69 -15.60
CA ARG A 61 -35.67 28.13 -15.88
C ARG A 61 -36.44 28.16 -14.57
N ALA A 62 -36.85 29.36 -14.15
CA ALA A 62 -37.83 29.52 -13.08
C ALA A 62 -39.19 29.00 -13.56
N VAL A 63 -39.73 27.98 -12.89
CA VAL A 63 -41.14 27.60 -13.00
C VAL A 63 -41.89 28.35 -11.92
N ALA A 64 -42.75 29.28 -12.33
CA ALA A 64 -43.71 29.93 -11.43
C ALA A 64 -44.82 28.93 -11.10
N ILE A 65 -44.86 28.47 -9.85
CA ILE A 65 -45.98 27.69 -9.31
C ILE A 65 -46.96 28.68 -8.67
N GLY A 66 -48.20 28.66 -9.15
CA GLY A 66 -49.28 29.55 -8.72
C GLY A 66 -49.66 29.39 -7.24
N ALA A 67 -49.90 30.52 -6.60
CA ALA A 67 -50.31 30.64 -5.21
C ALA A 67 -51.82 30.34 -5.03
N SER A 68 -52.19 29.06 -4.99
CA SER A 68 -53.51 28.61 -4.54
C SER A 68 -53.43 27.20 -3.95
N GLY A 69 -52.96 27.07 -2.70
CA GLY A 69 -52.91 25.75 -2.03
C GLY A 69 -52.26 25.71 -0.65
N LEU A 70 -52.23 26.81 0.10
CA LEU A 70 -51.43 26.97 1.33
C LEU A 70 -52.22 26.89 2.65
N ALA A 71 -53.32 26.13 2.71
CA ALA A 71 -54.16 26.05 3.92
C ALA A 71 -54.36 24.63 4.50
N GLY A 72 -53.57 23.63 4.09
CA GLY A 72 -53.84 22.23 4.44
C GLY A 72 -52.67 21.36 4.91
N LEU A 73 -51.51 21.91 5.30
CA LEU A 73 -50.33 21.12 5.73
C LEU A 73 -49.61 21.70 6.95
N VAL A 74 -50.37 22.13 7.97
CA VAL A 74 -49.82 22.39 9.31
C VAL A 74 -50.09 21.16 10.17
N GLY A 75 -49.32 20.09 9.92
CA GLY A 75 -49.45 18.82 10.62
C GLY A 75 -48.11 18.11 10.70
N ALA A 76 -47.47 18.21 11.87
CA ALA A 76 -46.39 17.33 12.33
C ALA A 76 -45.10 17.24 11.49
N ALA A 77 -44.45 18.37 11.21
CA ALA A 77 -42.99 18.38 11.08
C ALA A 77 -42.38 18.42 12.49
N GLN A 78 -42.51 17.32 13.25
CA GLN A 78 -41.59 17.09 14.36
C GLN A 78 -40.20 17.05 13.74
N SER A 79 -39.39 18.07 14.04
CA SER A 79 -37.96 18.09 13.75
C SER A 79 -37.35 16.89 14.47
N GLN A 80 -37.31 15.74 13.80
CA GLN A 80 -36.38 14.67 14.15
C GLN A 80 -35.01 15.31 14.00
N ALA A 81 -34.44 15.74 15.12
CA ALA A 81 -33.04 16.13 15.18
C ALA A 81 -32.28 14.98 14.54
N ALA A 82 -31.73 15.22 13.33
CA ALA A 82 -31.02 14.20 12.59
C ALA A 82 -29.95 13.66 13.53
N THR A 83 -30.09 12.39 13.93
CA THR A 83 -29.11 11.73 14.77
C THR A 83 -27.79 11.78 14.01
N VAL A 84 -26.84 12.55 14.52
CA VAL A 84 -25.51 12.67 13.92
C VAL A 84 -24.92 11.27 13.89
N ALA A 85 -24.63 10.77 12.69
CA ALA A 85 -24.02 9.46 12.53
C ALA A 85 -22.72 9.38 13.36
N PRO A 86 -22.45 8.26 14.04
CA PRO A 86 -21.27 8.17 14.89
C PRO A 86 -19.98 8.32 14.05
N PRO A 87 -18.91 8.89 14.62
CA PRO A 87 -17.62 8.95 13.96
C PRO A 87 -17.11 7.52 13.70
N THR A 88 -16.73 7.28 12.45
CA THR A 88 -16.23 5.99 11.98
C THR A 88 -14.78 6.12 11.57
N THR A 89 -13.92 5.26 12.12
CA THR A 89 -12.59 4.99 11.58
C THR A 89 -12.71 3.85 10.59
N VAL A 90 -12.22 4.06 9.38
CA VAL A 90 -12.14 3.03 8.35
C VAL A 90 -10.72 2.50 8.31
N PHE A 91 -10.56 1.20 8.42
CA PHE A 91 -9.28 0.53 8.32
C PHE A 91 -9.31 -0.39 7.09
N LEU A 92 -8.44 -0.15 6.12
CA LEU A 92 -8.24 -1.02 4.97
C LEU A 92 -6.90 -1.72 5.13
N GLY A 93 -6.94 -3.04 5.30
CA GLY A 93 -5.75 -3.88 5.45
C GLY A 93 -5.60 -4.82 4.27
N MET A 94 -4.48 -4.72 3.55
CA MET A 94 -4.17 -5.59 2.41
C MET A 94 -3.46 -6.88 2.81
N ASN A 95 -2.83 -6.91 4.00
CA ASN A 95 -2.03 -8.02 4.49
C ASN A 95 -2.75 -8.87 5.54
N PRO A 96 -2.44 -10.18 5.67
CA PRO A 96 -2.97 -11.01 6.76
C PRO A 96 -2.72 -10.42 8.15
N GLY A 97 -1.53 -9.84 8.37
CA GLY A 97 -1.15 -9.17 9.63
C GLY A 97 -2.03 -7.97 10.01
N ALA A 98 -2.71 -7.36 9.04
CA ALA A 98 -3.62 -6.24 9.28
C ALA A 98 -4.84 -6.64 10.14
N SER A 99 -5.14 -7.95 10.25
CA SER A 99 -6.15 -8.45 11.18
C SER A 99 -5.78 -8.21 12.64
N HIS A 100 -4.49 -8.33 12.99
CA HIS A 100 -3.99 -8.01 14.33
C HIS A 100 -4.11 -6.52 14.60
N GLU A 101 -3.67 -5.67 13.66
CA GLU A 101 -3.75 -4.21 13.78
C GLU A 101 -5.18 -3.72 14.00
N SER A 102 -6.11 -4.19 13.16
CA SER A 102 -7.52 -3.80 13.25
C SER A 102 -8.23 -4.36 14.47
N SER A 103 -7.88 -5.56 14.95
CA SER A 103 -8.42 -6.10 16.20
C SER A 103 -8.02 -5.25 17.40
N GLU A 104 -6.73 -4.90 17.51
CA GLU A 104 -6.23 -4.03 18.58
C GLU A 104 -6.85 -2.64 18.50
N LEU A 105 -6.96 -2.06 17.30
CA LEU A 105 -7.61 -0.77 17.09
C LEU A 105 -9.11 -0.80 17.46
N ALA A 106 -9.83 -1.88 17.11
CA ALA A 106 -11.26 -2.03 17.41
C ALA A 106 -11.52 -2.01 18.91
N SER A 107 -10.62 -2.59 19.71
CA SER A 107 -10.75 -2.65 21.16
C SER A 107 -10.57 -1.29 21.86
N ARG A 108 -10.07 -0.26 21.16
CA ARG A 108 -9.67 1.02 21.78
C ARG A 108 -10.20 2.27 21.10
N VAL A 109 -10.71 2.17 19.88
CA VAL A 109 -11.25 3.32 19.14
C VAL A 109 -12.47 3.91 19.87
N GLN A 110 -12.54 5.24 19.92
CA GLN A 110 -13.78 5.91 20.30
C GLN A 110 -14.66 6.07 19.05
N GLY A 111 -15.77 5.33 19.01
CA GLY A 111 -16.70 5.31 17.88
C GLY A 111 -16.76 3.93 17.22
N GLN A 112 -17.04 3.92 15.92
CA GLN A 112 -17.10 2.68 15.13
C GLN A 112 -15.79 2.43 14.40
N LEU A 113 -15.33 1.18 14.37
CA LEU A 113 -14.33 0.72 13.40
C LEU A 113 -15.01 -0.05 12.29
N ARG A 114 -14.80 0.38 11.04
CA ARG A 114 -15.15 -0.41 9.86
C ARG A 114 -13.87 -0.98 9.26
N VAL A 115 -13.78 -2.30 9.17
CA VAL A 115 -12.60 -2.98 8.66
C VAL A 115 -12.89 -3.51 7.26
N LEU A 116 -12.04 -3.14 6.29
CA LEU A 116 -12.04 -3.62 4.91
C LEU A 116 -10.85 -4.55 4.75
N ARG A 117 -11.09 -5.75 4.24
CA ARG A 117 -10.09 -6.83 4.12
C ARG A 117 -10.31 -7.58 2.81
N PRO A 118 -9.30 -8.34 2.33
CA PRO A 118 -9.50 -9.27 1.24
C PRO A 118 -10.68 -10.19 1.52
N ALA A 119 -11.57 -10.31 0.55
CA ALA A 119 -12.70 -11.22 0.60
C ALA A 119 -12.19 -12.68 0.65
N THR A 120 -13.00 -13.56 1.23
CA THR A 120 -12.70 -15.00 1.22
C THR A 120 -12.66 -15.58 -0.19
N GLN A 121 -13.36 -14.93 -1.13
CA GLN A 121 -13.28 -15.21 -2.56
C GLN A 121 -12.84 -13.93 -3.26
N GLN A 122 -11.68 -14.00 -3.91
CA GLN A 122 -11.07 -12.88 -4.62
C GLN A 122 -12.01 -12.26 -5.64
N ASP A 123 -11.94 -10.94 -5.79
CA ASP A 123 -12.74 -10.15 -6.72
C ASP A 123 -14.27 -10.34 -6.55
N LYS A 124 -14.76 -10.76 -5.37
CA LYS A 124 -16.20 -10.86 -5.10
C LYS A 124 -16.65 -9.93 -3.99
N ILE A 125 -17.85 -9.37 -4.17
CA ILE A 125 -18.50 -8.52 -3.16
C ILE A 125 -19.98 -8.86 -3.05
N ALA A 126 -20.52 -8.75 -1.82
CA ALA A 126 -21.95 -8.93 -1.56
C ALA A 126 -22.57 -7.65 -1.00
N ILE A 127 -23.71 -7.24 -1.57
CA ILE A 127 -24.53 -6.14 -1.05
C ILE A 127 -26.00 -6.52 -1.13
N ASN A 128 -26.74 -6.30 -0.04
CA ASN A 128 -28.17 -6.61 0.08
C ASN A 128 -28.52 -8.06 -0.32
N GLY A 129 -27.68 -9.02 0.07
CA GLY A 129 -27.88 -10.45 -0.23
C GLY A 129 -27.55 -10.87 -1.66
N ARG A 130 -27.14 -9.94 -2.54
CA ARG A 130 -26.65 -10.26 -3.90
C ARG A 130 -25.13 -10.24 -3.95
N SER A 131 -24.55 -11.29 -4.53
CA SER A 131 -23.13 -11.38 -4.85
C SER A 131 -22.85 -10.85 -6.26
N PHE A 132 -21.71 -10.22 -6.45
CA PHE A 132 -21.19 -9.72 -7.73
C PHE A 132 -19.78 -10.27 -7.93
N ASP A 133 -19.50 -10.75 -9.14
CA ASP A 133 -18.16 -11.17 -9.57
C ASP A 133 -17.48 -10.02 -10.31
N LEU A 134 -16.58 -9.32 -9.61
CA LEU A 134 -15.91 -8.12 -10.12
C LEU A 134 -14.86 -8.44 -11.19
N ALA A 135 -14.52 -9.72 -11.41
CA ALA A 135 -13.74 -10.12 -12.57
C ALA A 135 -14.54 -9.92 -13.87
N GLN A 136 -15.87 -9.95 -13.80
CA GLN A 136 -16.76 -9.78 -14.95
C GLN A 136 -17.18 -8.33 -15.14
N ALA A 137 -17.00 -7.80 -16.36
CA ALA A 137 -17.35 -6.41 -16.69
C ALA A 137 -18.83 -6.05 -16.39
N PRO A 138 -19.83 -6.90 -16.72
CA PRO A 138 -21.22 -6.60 -16.40
C PRO A 138 -21.49 -6.47 -14.90
N ASP A 139 -20.83 -7.28 -14.08
CA ASP A 139 -21.03 -7.31 -12.63
C ASP A 139 -20.38 -6.12 -11.93
N ARG A 140 -19.25 -5.59 -12.47
CA ARG A 140 -18.66 -4.32 -11.99
C ARG A 140 -19.65 -3.16 -12.11
N VAL A 141 -20.35 -3.05 -13.24
CA VAL A 141 -21.37 -2.01 -13.46
C VAL A 141 -22.62 -2.29 -12.63
N ALA A 142 -23.06 -3.55 -12.55
CA ALA A 142 -24.21 -3.93 -11.75
C ALA A 142 -24.00 -3.64 -10.25
N PHE A 143 -22.79 -3.83 -9.74
CA PHE A 143 -22.41 -3.44 -8.38
C PHE A 143 -22.57 -1.93 -8.15
N GLY A 144 -22.09 -1.09 -9.08
CA GLY A 144 -22.29 0.37 -8.99
C GLY A 144 -23.77 0.77 -8.96
N ARG A 145 -24.62 0.10 -9.74
CA ARG A 145 -26.07 0.30 -9.70
C ARG A 145 -26.68 -0.14 -8.36
N ALA A 146 -26.21 -1.25 -7.79
CA ALA A 146 -26.66 -1.74 -6.48
C ALA A 146 -26.27 -0.79 -5.33
N LEU A 147 -25.23 0.03 -5.49
CA LEU A 147 -24.90 1.15 -4.58
C LEU A 147 -25.84 2.36 -4.72
N GLY A 148 -26.77 2.32 -5.67
CA GLY A 148 -27.68 3.42 -6.00
C GLY A 148 -27.02 4.55 -6.79
N LEU A 149 -25.97 4.24 -7.57
CA LEU A 149 -25.36 5.19 -8.49
C LEU A 149 -26.19 5.33 -9.77
N SER A 150 -26.10 6.49 -10.44
CA SER A 150 -26.61 6.65 -11.80
C SER A 150 -25.89 5.69 -12.76
N ALA A 151 -26.49 5.43 -13.93
CA ALA A 151 -25.87 4.55 -14.93
C ALA A 151 -24.44 4.99 -15.29
N GLU A 152 -24.25 6.27 -15.57
CA GLU A 152 -22.93 6.87 -15.88
C GLU A 152 -21.92 6.68 -14.73
N ARG A 153 -22.29 6.97 -13.48
CA ARG A 153 -21.40 6.78 -12.32
C ARG A 153 -21.10 5.30 -12.06
N ALA A 154 -22.06 4.41 -12.32
CA ALA A 154 -21.86 2.97 -12.20
C ALA A 154 -20.87 2.43 -13.26
N GLU A 155 -20.96 2.93 -14.50
CA GLU A 155 -19.99 2.61 -15.56
C GLU A 155 -18.60 3.15 -15.22
N ALA A 156 -18.51 4.38 -14.72
CA ALA A 156 -17.25 4.97 -14.29
C ALA A 156 -16.62 4.18 -13.13
N LEU A 157 -17.41 3.77 -12.14
CA LEU A 157 -16.93 2.85 -11.08
C LEU A 157 -16.48 1.52 -11.67
N GLY A 158 -17.19 0.98 -12.66
CA GLY A 158 -16.81 -0.25 -13.35
C GLY A 158 -15.43 -0.16 -14.00
N LYS A 159 -15.08 0.98 -14.60
CA LYS A 159 -13.74 1.25 -15.16
C LYS A 159 -12.67 1.39 -14.07
N VAL A 160 -12.99 2.00 -12.93
CA VAL A 160 -12.07 2.08 -11.79
C VAL A 160 -11.76 0.68 -11.24
N LEU A 161 -12.78 -0.16 -11.10
CA LEU A 161 -12.63 -1.56 -10.66
C LEU A 161 -11.86 -2.42 -11.68
N GLU A 162 -12.02 -2.16 -12.97
CA GLU A 162 -11.23 -2.83 -14.01
C GLU A 162 -9.73 -2.47 -13.94
N GLN A 163 -9.42 -1.21 -13.61
CA GLN A 163 -8.05 -0.73 -13.48
C GLN A 163 -7.40 -1.04 -12.13
N ALA A 164 -8.18 -1.52 -11.15
CA ALA A 164 -7.64 -2.01 -9.91
C ALA A 164 -6.75 -3.24 -10.19
N GLY A 165 -5.67 -3.39 -9.41
CA GLY A 165 -4.77 -4.53 -9.57
C GLY A 165 -5.51 -5.87 -9.51
N GLU A 166 -4.93 -6.91 -10.11
CA GLU A 166 -5.41 -8.28 -9.92
C GLU A 166 -5.52 -8.57 -8.42
N ASN A 167 -6.65 -9.14 -7.96
CA ASN A 167 -6.95 -9.41 -6.54
C ASN A 167 -7.06 -8.15 -5.64
N ALA A 168 -7.40 -6.97 -6.20
CA ALA A 168 -7.66 -5.75 -5.42
C ALA A 168 -9.10 -5.24 -5.55
N LYS A 169 -9.93 -5.88 -6.40
CA LYS A 169 -11.21 -5.26 -6.82
C LYS A 169 -12.20 -5.25 -5.69
N ASP A 170 -12.18 -6.26 -4.83
CA ASP A 170 -13.06 -6.36 -3.68
C ASP A 170 -12.71 -5.34 -2.59
N GLU A 171 -11.44 -5.00 -2.33
CA GLU A 171 -11.12 -3.90 -1.41
C GLU A 171 -11.48 -2.53 -1.99
N VAL A 172 -11.22 -2.33 -3.30
CA VAL A 172 -11.64 -1.11 -4.01
C VAL A 172 -13.16 -0.97 -3.97
N ALA A 173 -13.91 -2.07 -4.16
CA ALA A 173 -15.36 -2.09 -4.08
C ALA A 173 -15.89 -1.86 -2.66
N GLN A 174 -15.26 -2.46 -1.65
CA GLN A 174 -15.58 -2.23 -0.23
C GLN A 174 -15.34 -0.76 0.17
N LEU A 175 -14.26 -0.15 -0.33
CA LEU A 175 -13.98 1.26 -0.11
C LEU A 175 -14.99 2.16 -0.83
N ALA A 176 -15.37 1.83 -2.07
CA ALA A 176 -16.43 2.52 -2.81
C ALA A 176 -17.78 2.46 -2.06
N GLN A 177 -18.15 1.28 -1.53
CA GLN A 177 -19.33 1.13 -0.68
C GLN A 177 -19.23 2.01 0.58
N THR A 178 -18.05 2.06 1.20
CA THR A 178 -17.82 2.88 2.40
C THR A 178 -17.97 4.38 2.12
N PHE A 179 -17.39 4.88 1.03
CA PHE A 179 -17.60 6.26 0.61
C PHE A 179 -19.05 6.54 0.27
N ARG A 180 -19.76 5.60 -0.37
CA ARG A 180 -21.19 5.74 -0.64
C ARG A 180 -22.01 5.83 0.64
N ASP A 181 -21.69 5.03 1.65
CA ASP A 181 -22.34 5.08 2.95
C ASP A 181 -22.10 6.43 3.64
N ALA A 182 -20.89 6.97 3.53
CA ALA A 182 -20.54 8.31 4.00
C ALA A 182 -21.32 9.41 3.27
N GLU A 183 -21.41 9.38 1.93
CA GLU A 183 -22.20 10.34 1.12
C GLU A 183 -23.69 10.34 1.47
N ALA A 184 -24.21 9.17 1.88
CA ALA A 184 -25.59 9.00 2.30
C ALA A 184 -25.83 9.37 3.78
N GLY A 185 -24.80 9.81 4.51
CA GLY A 185 -24.90 10.15 5.92
C GLY A 185 -25.11 8.95 6.85
N ARG A 186 -24.87 7.72 6.36
CA ARG A 186 -25.02 6.49 7.17
C ARG A 186 -23.86 6.29 8.13
N ILE A 187 -22.70 6.86 7.81
CA ILE A 187 -21.50 6.90 8.65
C ILE A 187 -20.86 8.29 8.56
N GLN A 188 -20.04 8.65 9.55
CA GLN A 188 -19.16 9.82 9.49
C GLN A 188 -17.70 9.37 9.36
N MET A 189 -17.20 9.25 8.13
CA MET A 189 -15.86 8.71 7.81
C MET A 189 -14.75 9.74 8.07
N SER A 190 -14.45 10.04 9.33
CA SER A 190 -13.47 11.06 9.71
C SER A 190 -12.01 10.62 9.64
N ARG A 191 -11.75 9.31 9.74
CA ARG A 191 -10.40 8.73 9.84
C ARG A 191 -10.26 7.54 8.90
N LEU A 192 -9.15 7.48 8.17
CA LEU A 192 -8.81 6.38 7.27
C LEU A 192 -7.42 5.84 7.59
N VAL A 193 -7.31 4.52 7.74
CA VAL A 193 -6.04 3.79 7.86
C VAL A 193 -5.84 2.93 6.62
N LEU A 194 -4.67 3.04 5.98
CA LEU A 194 -4.24 2.18 4.88
C LEU A 194 -3.05 1.34 5.34
N SER A 195 -3.23 0.02 5.42
CA SER A 195 -2.24 -0.93 5.94
C SER A 195 -1.85 -1.96 4.88
N GLY A 196 -0.53 -2.15 4.69
CA GLY A 196 0.01 -3.04 3.67
C GLY A 196 1.49 -2.76 3.41
N HIS A 197 2.03 -3.38 2.36
CA HIS A 197 3.33 -2.98 1.82
C HIS A 197 3.18 -1.71 0.98
N SER A 198 4.22 -0.88 0.96
CA SER A 198 4.25 0.31 0.11
C SER A 198 5.69 0.70 -0.25
N VAL A 199 5.84 1.29 -1.43
CA VAL A 199 7.02 2.01 -1.91
C VAL A 199 6.64 3.44 -2.32
N GLY A 200 5.56 3.98 -1.76
CA GLY A 200 5.07 5.34 -2.01
C GLY A 200 4.08 5.51 -3.18
N MET A 201 3.66 4.41 -3.82
CA MET A 201 2.70 4.45 -4.95
C MET A 201 1.28 3.98 -4.63
N GLY A 202 1.12 3.29 -3.51
CA GLY A 202 -0.11 2.60 -3.12
C GLY A 202 0.12 1.69 -1.92
N VAL A 203 -0.88 0.89 -1.55
CA VAL A 203 -0.72 -0.20 -0.58
C VAL A 203 -1.07 -1.54 -1.25
N TRP A 204 -0.27 -2.58 -1.01
CA TRP A 204 -0.54 -3.93 -1.52
C TRP A 204 -0.36 -4.98 -0.43
N GLY A 205 -0.87 -6.18 -0.70
CA GLY A 205 -0.78 -7.31 0.21
C GLY A 205 0.11 -8.44 -0.31
N ASP A 206 0.56 -9.29 0.60
CA ASP A 206 1.17 -10.58 0.28
C ASP A 206 0.14 -11.46 -0.42
N SER A 207 0.40 -11.83 -1.68
CA SER A 207 -0.54 -12.60 -2.52
C SER A 207 -1.93 -11.95 -2.67
N ASN A 208 -2.01 -10.64 -2.47
CA ASN A 208 -3.20 -9.84 -2.69
C ASN A 208 -2.90 -8.71 -3.68
N GLY A 209 -3.92 -8.01 -4.15
CA GLY A 209 -3.76 -6.95 -5.12
C GLY A 209 -3.17 -5.67 -4.55
N THR A 210 -3.19 -4.62 -5.36
CA THR A 210 -2.67 -3.28 -5.03
C THR A 210 -3.76 -2.22 -5.14
N LEU A 211 -3.96 -1.47 -4.07
CA LEU A 211 -4.68 -0.19 -4.10
C LEU A 211 -3.67 0.93 -4.40
N THR A 212 -3.55 1.33 -5.67
CA THR A 212 -2.70 2.47 -6.03
C THR A 212 -3.35 3.79 -5.59
N PHE A 213 -2.53 4.81 -5.33
CA PHE A 213 -3.05 6.13 -4.97
C PHE A 213 -3.81 6.80 -6.12
N ASP A 214 -3.57 6.41 -7.37
CA ASP A 214 -4.33 6.90 -8.51
C ASP A 214 -5.74 6.32 -8.55
N ILE A 215 -5.88 5.01 -8.26
CA ILE A 215 -7.19 4.37 -8.10
C ILE A 215 -7.95 4.98 -6.92
N LEU A 216 -7.26 5.23 -5.81
CA LEU A 216 -7.84 5.92 -4.66
C LEU A 216 -8.34 7.33 -5.04
N GLY A 217 -7.56 8.12 -5.78
CA GLY A 217 -7.97 9.44 -6.28
C GLY A 217 -9.18 9.38 -7.23
N LYS A 218 -9.22 8.40 -8.14
CA LYS A 218 -10.39 8.17 -9.01
C LYS A 218 -11.64 7.81 -8.20
N LEU A 219 -11.50 7.01 -7.15
CA LEU A 219 -12.60 6.72 -6.23
C LEU A 219 -13.08 8.00 -5.51
N THR A 220 -12.18 8.83 -4.99
CA THR A 220 -12.62 10.05 -4.27
C THR A 220 -13.31 11.04 -5.19
N GLN A 221 -12.91 11.13 -6.47
CA GLN A 221 -13.63 11.90 -7.49
C GLN A 221 -15.03 11.34 -7.78
N LEU A 222 -15.20 10.01 -7.72
CA LEU A 222 -16.50 9.37 -7.89
C LEU A 222 -17.41 9.54 -6.68
N PHE A 223 -16.88 9.76 -5.47
CA PHE A 223 -17.63 9.90 -4.21
C PHE A 223 -17.17 11.13 -3.40
N PRO A 224 -17.29 12.35 -3.97
CA PRO A 224 -16.63 13.53 -3.42
C PRO A 224 -17.11 13.88 -2.01
N ARG A 225 -18.41 13.75 -1.71
CA ARG A 225 -18.94 14.09 -0.38
C ARG A 225 -18.54 13.08 0.70
N GLY A 226 -18.21 11.85 0.29
CA GLY A 226 -17.73 10.80 1.20
C GLY A 226 -16.24 10.99 1.48
N ALA A 227 -15.47 11.28 0.42
CA ALA A 227 -14.05 11.59 0.53
C ALA A 227 -13.76 12.86 1.35
N GLU A 228 -14.59 13.90 1.21
CA GLU A 228 -14.50 15.14 2.00
C GLU A 228 -14.68 14.94 3.51
N GLN A 229 -15.20 13.79 3.95
CA GLN A 229 -15.28 13.50 5.38
C GLN A 229 -13.94 13.08 5.98
N VAL A 230 -13.00 12.58 5.16
CA VAL A 230 -11.70 12.12 5.62
C VAL A 230 -10.85 13.31 6.06
N LYS A 231 -10.64 13.43 7.37
CA LYS A 231 -9.84 14.48 8.00
C LYS A 231 -8.47 13.98 8.44
N HIS A 232 -8.37 12.71 8.80
CA HIS A 232 -7.12 12.13 9.27
C HIS A 232 -6.81 10.86 8.49
N LEU A 233 -5.61 10.83 7.91
CA LEU A 233 -5.09 9.67 7.19
C LEU A 233 -3.91 9.10 7.97
N ALA A 234 -3.90 7.78 8.17
CA ALA A 234 -2.75 7.06 8.66
C ALA A 234 -2.35 5.95 7.70
N PHE A 235 -1.05 5.72 7.61
CA PHE A 235 -0.49 4.57 6.94
C PHE A 235 0.13 3.62 7.96
N SER A 236 0.00 2.33 7.69
CA SER A 236 0.84 1.26 8.24
C SER A 236 1.59 0.63 7.06
N ALA A 237 2.43 1.44 6.39
CA ALA A 237 3.10 1.05 5.15
C ALA A 237 4.36 1.90 4.88
N CYS A 238 5.42 1.28 4.35
CA CYS A 238 6.73 1.92 4.13
C CYS A 238 6.68 3.03 3.07
N TYR A 239 7.55 4.04 3.20
CA TYR A 239 7.75 5.10 2.20
C TYR A 239 6.48 5.87 1.81
N THR A 240 5.49 5.92 2.70
CA THR A 240 4.25 6.69 2.52
C THR A 240 4.37 8.12 3.05
N GLY A 241 5.45 8.41 3.77
CA GLY A 241 5.64 9.68 4.47
C GLY A 241 6.40 10.74 3.70
N GLY A 242 6.76 10.55 2.43
CA GLY A 242 7.47 11.58 1.67
C GLY A 242 6.63 12.85 1.46
N GLY A 243 7.27 14.02 1.44
CA GLY A 243 6.59 15.31 1.27
C GLY A 243 5.76 15.41 -0.02
N SER A 244 6.24 14.86 -1.13
CA SER A 244 5.48 14.72 -2.39
C SER A 244 4.24 13.83 -2.24
N GLY A 245 4.31 12.77 -1.43
CA GLY A 245 3.19 11.91 -1.11
C GLY A 245 2.11 12.65 -0.34
N VAL A 246 2.51 13.48 0.63
CA VAL A 246 1.58 14.33 1.38
C VAL A 246 0.78 15.26 0.48
N LEU A 247 1.41 15.93 -0.49
CA LEU A 247 0.71 16.77 -1.48
C LEU A 247 -0.34 15.96 -2.24
N LYS A 248 0.02 14.75 -2.71
CA LYS A 248 -0.92 13.84 -3.38
C LYS A 248 -2.10 13.46 -2.48
N TYR A 249 -1.87 13.25 -1.18
CA TYR A 249 -2.96 12.93 -0.25
C TYR A 249 -3.91 14.10 -0.03
N GLN A 250 -3.41 15.33 -0.03
CA GLN A 250 -4.24 16.54 0.04
C GLN A 250 -5.11 16.72 -1.20
N GLU A 251 -4.60 16.33 -2.38
CA GLU A 251 -5.38 16.32 -3.63
C GLU A 251 -6.48 15.25 -3.59
N ILE A 252 -6.16 14.05 -3.09
CA ILE A 252 -7.12 12.94 -2.96
C ILE A 252 -8.22 13.27 -1.93
N PHE A 253 -7.85 13.92 -0.81
CA PHE A 253 -8.73 14.26 0.31
C PHE A 253 -8.71 15.78 0.59
N PRO A 254 -9.60 16.57 -0.02
CA PRO A 254 -9.51 18.05 0.04
C PRO A 254 -9.81 18.66 1.42
N LYS A 255 -10.30 17.86 2.38
CA LYS A 255 -10.56 18.27 3.77
C LYS A 255 -9.59 17.67 4.77
N LEU A 256 -8.47 17.11 4.30
CA LEU A 256 -7.45 16.50 5.14
C LEU A 256 -6.86 17.55 6.10
N GLU A 257 -6.83 17.20 7.39
CA GLU A 257 -6.27 17.99 8.47
C GLU A 257 -4.93 17.42 8.94
N SER A 258 -4.72 16.10 8.81
CA SER A 258 -3.45 15.46 9.17
C SER A 258 -3.14 14.15 8.44
N VAL A 259 -1.85 13.86 8.32
CA VAL A 259 -1.30 12.58 7.84
C VAL A 259 -0.31 12.03 8.87
N TRP A 260 -0.40 10.73 9.16
CA TRP A 260 0.64 9.95 9.84
C TRP A 260 1.17 8.87 8.91
N ALA A 261 2.47 8.88 8.65
CA ALA A 261 3.08 8.02 7.63
C ALA A 261 4.55 7.73 7.97
N TYR A 262 5.30 7.12 7.04
CA TYR A 262 6.69 6.74 7.26
C TYR A 262 7.62 7.23 6.15
N ASP A 263 8.61 8.03 6.52
CA ASP A 263 9.75 8.42 5.68
C ASP A 263 10.87 7.38 5.80
N GLY A 264 10.57 6.18 5.27
CA GLY A 264 11.40 4.98 5.37
C GLY A 264 10.57 3.72 5.65
N SER A 265 11.19 2.74 6.30
CA SER A 265 10.49 1.50 6.72
C SER A 265 9.45 1.77 7.82
N ALA A 266 8.26 1.22 7.65
CA ALA A 266 7.24 1.13 8.71
C ALA A 266 7.52 -0.09 9.61
N PRO A 267 7.09 -0.08 10.90
CA PRO A 267 7.11 -1.29 11.70
C PRO A 267 6.08 -2.31 11.19
N GLY A 268 6.38 -3.60 11.27
CA GLY A 268 5.41 -4.65 10.95
C GLY A 268 4.31 -4.75 12.00
N SER A 269 3.16 -5.33 11.61
CA SER A 269 1.94 -5.44 12.42
C SER A 269 2.19 -5.92 13.86
N TYR A 270 2.96 -7.00 14.02
CA TYR A 270 3.28 -7.60 15.33
C TYR A 270 4.51 -6.98 16.03
N SER A 271 5.24 -6.10 15.35
CA SER A 271 6.53 -5.58 15.84
C SER A 271 6.47 -4.12 16.28
N GLY A 272 5.44 -3.36 15.91
CA GLY A 272 5.32 -1.96 16.33
C GLY A 272 4.21 -1.12 15.69
N ALA A 273 3.49 -1.62 14.67
CA ALA A 273 2.43 -0.84 14.03
C ALA A 273 1.26 -0.49 14.97
N VAL A 274 0.84 -1.45 15.80
CA VAL A 274 -0.28 -1.27 16.75
C VAL A 274 -0.06 -0.05 17.68
N PRO A 275 1.08 0.06 18.42
CA PRO A 275 1.36 1.25 19.21
C PRO A 275 1.26 2.57 18.43
N HIS A 276 1.74 2.62 17.19
CA HIS A 276 1.65 3.84 16.37
C HIS A 276 0.21 4.19 16.01
N LEU A 277 -0.58 3.22 15.54
CA LEU A 277 -1.98 3.44 15.16
C LEU A 277 -2.83 3.87 16.36
N LEU A 278 -2.60 3.30 17.53
CA LEU A 278 -3.30 3.69 18.75
C LEU A 278 -2.95 5.12 19.20
N ARG A 279 -1.68 5.53 19.07
CA ARG A 279 -1.25 6.89 19.39
C ARG A 279 -1.81 7.90 18.39
N TRP A 280 -1.81 7.58 17.10
CA TRP A 280 -2.43 8.39 16.05
C TRP A 280 -3.94 8.53 16.26
N GLU A 281 -4.66 7.42 16.48
CA GLU A 281 -6.11 7.45 16.69
C GLU A 281 -6.44 8.32 17.88
N ASN A 282 -5.77 8.13 19.02
CA ASN A 282 -5.97 8.95 20.20
C ASN A 282 -5.68 10.43 19.90
N ALA A 283 -4.56 10.76 19.26
CA ALA A 283 -4.16 12.15 19.00
C ALA A 283 -5.14 12.89 18.08
N THR A 284 -5.88 12.17 17.22
CA THR A 284 -6.78 12.75 16.21
C THR A 284 -8.26 12.79 16.61
N ARG A 285 -8.63 12.34 17.82
CA ARG A 285 -10.03 12.37 18.31
C ARG A 285 -10.64 13.77 18.37
N GLU A 286 -9.84 14.75 18.79
CA GLU A 286 -10.23 16.14 19.01
C GLU A 286 -9.73 17.07 17.89
N GLY A 287 -9.28 16.48 16.76
CA GLY A 287 -8.65 17.19 15.64
C GLY A 287 -7.13 16.98 15.56
N ALA A 288 -6.48 17.71 14.66
CA ALA A 288 -5.07 17.47 14.30
C ALA A 288 -4.03 18.14 15.23
N THR A 289 -4.44 18.98 16.18
CA THR A 289 -3.52 19.85 16.95
C THR A 289 -2.54 19.07 17.84
N ARG A 290 -2.93 17.88 18.30
CA ARG A 290 -2.11 17.03 19.17
C ARG A 290 -1.24 16.03 18.40
N LEU A 291 -1.41 15.92 17.09
CA LEU A 291 -0.70 14.92 16.29
C LEU A 291 0.73 15.40 16.04
N ASP A 292 1.70 14.75 16.68
CA ASP A 292 3.12 15.08 16.64
C ASP A 292 3.98 13.85 16.35
N ARG A 293 5.12 14.03 15.68
CA ARG A 293 6.06 12.93 15.42
C ARG A 293 6.60 12.34 16.73
N ASP A 294 6.82 13.16 17.76
CA ASP A 294 7.34 12.71 19.05
C ASP A 294 6.39 11.73 19.77
N LEU A 295 5.14 11.63 19.33
CA LEU A 295 4.25 10.54 19.74
C LEU A 295 4.82 9.17 19.36
N ALA A 296 5.71 9.05 18.38
CA ALA A 296 6.39 7.81 18.02
C ALA A 296 7.73 7.63 18.74
N LYS A 297 8.09 8.49 19.70
CA LYS A 297 9.35 8.32 20.43
C LYS A 297 9.33 7.01 21.23
N ASN A 298 10.50 6.38 21.32
CA ASN A 298 10.74 5.13 22.05
C ASN A 298 9.86 3.94 21.58
N THR A 299 9.47 3.92 20.31
CA THR A 299 8.85 2.76 19.67
C THR A 299 9.72 2.27 18.53
N ARG A 300 9.52 1.01 18.14
CA ARG A 300 10.21 0.42 16.99
C ARG A 300 9.89 1.22 15.72
N LYS A 301 10.92 1.69 15.02
CA LYS A 301 10.82 2.52 13.80
C LYS A 301 10.13 3.86 14.04
N GLY A 302 10.11 4.35 15.27
CA GLY A 302 9.55 5.66 15.61
C GLY A 302 10.30 6.82 14.94
N GLU A 303 11.60 6.65 14.71
CA GLU A 303 12.48 7.57 13.99
C GLU A 303 12.11 7.76 12.52
N ASN A 304 11.32 6.85 11.93
CA ASN A 304 10.86 6.95 10.55
C ASN A 304 9.49 7.60 10.42
N VAL A 305 8.80 7.92 11.52
CA VAL A 305 7.48 8.54 11.44
C VAL A 305 7.61 9.92 10.83
N ALA A 306 6.77 10.18 9.83
CA ALA A 306 6.56 11.49 9.25
C ALA A 306 5.11 11.91 9.52
N VAL A 307 4.94 13.14 9.98
CA VAL A 307 3.65 13.75 10.26
C VAL A 307 3.47 14.95 9.36
N TRP A 308 2.27 15.12 8.81
CA TRP A 308 1.85 16.40 8.28
C TRP A 308 0.59 16.84 9.01
N THR A 309 0.50 18.10 9.37
CA THR A 309 -0.77 18.71 9.79
C THR A 309 -0.98 20.02 9.06
N LYS A 310 -2.26 20.36 8.83
CA LYS A 310 -2.62 21.64 8.21
C LYS A 310 -2.05 22.86 8.94
N ALA A 311 -1.89 22.76 10.27
CA ALA A 311 -1.39 23.85 11.10
C ALA A 311 0.14 23.96 11.14
N ARG A 312 0.88 22.85 10.98
CA ARG A 312 2.33 22.81 11.19
C ARG A 312 3.14 22.45 9.95
N GLY A 313 2.49 22.05 8.87
CA GLY A 313 3.17 21.57 7.68
C GLY A 313 3.74 20.16 7.89
N TYR A 314 4.73 19.83 7.07
CA TYR A 314 5.37 18.52 7.01
C TYR A 314 6.56 18.43 7.97
N ASP A 315 6.65 17.33 8.72
CA ASP A 315 7.74 17.04 9.66
C ASP A 315 8.10 15.54 9.64
N ASN A 316 9.30 15.21 9.16
CA ASN A 316 9.92 13.89 9.26
C ASN A 316 11.15 13.86 10.18
N GLY A 317 11.45 14.97 10.87
CA GLY A 317 12.59 15.08 11.79
C GLY A 317 13.96 15.11 11.16
N LYS A 318 14.04 15.17 9.84
CA LYS A 318 15.30 15.25 9.10
C LYS A 318 15.49 16.67 8.60
N PRO A 319 16.72 17.23 8.66
CA PRO A 319 17.00 18.49 8.01
C PRO A 319 16.84 18.35 6.49
N ASP A 320 16.34 19.39 5.85
CA ASP A 320 16.29 19.44 4.39
C ASP A 320 17.72 19.39 3.83
N ALA A 321 18.09 18.24 3.28
CA ALA A 321 19.35 18.10 2.55
C ALA A 321 19.27 18.87 1.24
N GLN A 322 20.40 19.43 0.78
CA GLN A 322 20.44 20.08 -0.54
C GLN A 322 20.20 19.05 -1.64
N LEU A 323 19.31 19.36 -2.60
CA LEU A 323 18.96 18.44 -3.69
C LEU A 323 20.19 17.93 -4.45
N ALA A 324 21.18 18.79 -4.67
CA ALA A 324 22.44 18.41 -5.32
C ALA A 324 23.20 17.30 -4.57
N LEU A 325 23.23 17.34 -3.24
CA LEU A 325 23.88 16.31 -2.42
C LEU A 325 23.12 14.98 -2.46
N VAL A 326 21.78 15.04 -2.41
CA VAL A 326 20.95 13.84 -2.51
C VAL A 326 21.11 13.19 -3.90
N LYS A 327 21.10 13.98 -4.97
CA LYS A 327 21.36 13.49 -6.34
C LYS A 327 22.75 12.88 -6.47
N ALA A 328 23.79 13.53 -5.94
CA ALA A 328 25.15 12.99 -5.98
C ALA A 328 25.26 11.64 -5.26
N SER A 329 24.62 11.49 -4.08
CA SER A 329 24.60 10.21 -3.37
C SER A 329 23.86 9.12 -4.14
N TYR A 330 22.77 9.47 -4.83
CA TYR A 330 22.05 8.55 -5.71
C TYR A 330 22.95 8.07 -6.86
N GLU A 331 23.56 8.99 -7.62
CA GLU A 331 24.41 8.64 -8.76
C GLU A 331 25.59 7.72 -8.37
N GLN A 332 26.25 8.01 -7.25
CA GLN A 332 27.34 7.17 -6.73
C GLN A 332 26.92 5.73 -6.40
N SER A 333 25.63 5.51 -6.12
CA SER A 333 25.11 4.19 -5.74
C SER A 333 24.55 3.38 -6.91
N ARG A 334 24.46 3.94 -8.11
CA ARG A 334 23.83 3.27 -9.27
C ARG A 334 24.59 2.04 -9.75
N GLU A 335 25.90 2.02 -9.60
CA GLU A 335 26.73 0.87 -10.00
C GLU A 335 26.31 -0.43 -9.29
N VAL A 336 25.78 -0.31 -8.05
CA VAL A 336 25.25 -1.45 -7.29
C VAL A 336 24.15 -2.15 -8.10
N VAL A 337 23.24 -1.40 -8.74
CA VAL A 337 22.07 -1.96 -9.41
C VAL A 337 22.45 -2.96 -10.49
N GLU A 338 23.47 -2.66 -11.31
CA GLU A 338 23.88 -3.52 -12.41
C GLU A 338 24.49 -4.86 -11.95
N ARG A 339 25.18 -4.87 -10.80
CA ARG A 339 25.71 -6.11 -10.22
C ARG A 339 24.60 -7.04 -9.72
N PHE A 340 23.54 -6.49 -9.11
CA PHE A 340 22.35 -7.29 -8.77
C PHE A 340 21.53 -7.67 -10.00
N ARG A 341 21.42 -6.77 -10.99
CA ARG A 341 20.67 -7.00 -12.23
C ARG A 341 21.24 -8.15 -13.05
N SER A 342 22.56 -8.22 -13.18
CA SER A 342 23.28 -9.32 -13.83
C SER A 342 23.34 -10.60 -12.98
N GLY A 343 22.98 -10.52 -11.70
CA GLY A 343 23.07 -11.61 -10.74
C GLY A 343 24.49 -11.89 -10.23
N GLU A 344 25.46 -11.03 -10.54
CA GLU A 344 26.81 -11.09 -9.95
C GLU A 344 26.75 -11.01 -8.42
N GLU A 345 25.90 -10.12 -7.90
CA GLU A 345 25.54 -10.08 -6.48
C GLU A 345 24.14 -10.68 -6.27
N SER A 346 23.96 -11.36 -5.13
CA SER A 346 22.68 -11.92 -4.69
C SER A 346 22.14 -11.14 -3.50
N VAL A 347 20.82 -10.93 -3.45
CA VAL A 347 20.16 -10.32 -2.29
C VAL A 347 20.11 -11.35 -1.17
N SER A 348 20.93 -11.16 -0.14
CA SER A 348 20.95 -12.01 1.06
C SER A 348 19.84 -11.66 2.04
N ASP A 349 19.58 -10.37 2.22
CA ASP A 349 18.52 -9.80 3.06
C ASP A 349 17.89 -8.62 2.31
N PRO A 350 16.61 -8.68 1.93
CA PRO A 350 15.97 -7.60 1.17
C PRO A 350 15.64 -6.37 2.05
N THR A 351 15.79 -6.50 3.37
CA THR A 351 15.59 -5.42 4.34
C THR A 351 16.86 -4.59 4.59
N GLN A 352 18.02 -5.06 4.10
CA GLN A 352 19.34 -4.46 4.37
C GLN A 352 20.27 -4.57 3.14
N GLY A 353 21.50 -4.10 3.28
CA GLY A 353 22.53 -4.21 2.25
C GLY A 353 22.52 -3.10 1.19
N PRO A 354 23.45 -3.17 0.23
CA PRO A 354 23.74 -2.06 -0.69
C PRO A 354 22.58 -1.75 -1.62
N LEU A 355 21.86 -2.76 -2.13
CA LEU A 355 20.69 -2.56 -2.99
C LEU A 355 19.54 -1.87 -2.22
N ARG A 356 19.33 -2.23 -0.95
CA ARG A 356 18.33 -1.56 -0.10
C ARG A 356 18.71 -0.11 0.19
N GLN A 357 19.97 0.15 0.50
CA GLN A 357 20.46 1.54 0.67
C GLN A 357 20.28 2.37 -0.60
N HIS A 358 20.46 1.77 -1.78
CA HIS A 358 20.18 2.43 -3.05
C HIS A 358 18.67 2.74 -3.21
N LEU A 359 17.78 1.80 -2.86
CA LEU A 359 16.35 2.06 -2.81
C LEU A 359 16.00 3.23 -1.87
N ASP A 360 16.61 3.29 -0.67
CA ASP A 360 16.37 4.39 0.28
C ASP A 360 16.77 5.75 -0.31
N ARG A 361 17.84 5.81 -1.12
CA ARG A 361 18.24 7.03 -1.84
C ARG A 361 17.24 7.44 -2.91
N ILE A 362 16.75 6.47 -3.70
CA ILE A 362 15.66 6.71 -4.67
C ILE A 362 14.42 7.26 -3.95
N GLN A 363 14.05 6.65 -2.82
CA GLN A 363 12.87 7.08 -2.06
C GLN A 363 13.05 8.48 -1.46
N GLY A 364 14.25 8.79 -0.95
CA GLY A 364 14.59 10.13 -0.49
C GLY A 364 14.45 11.19 -1.60
N LEU A 365 14.83 10.87 -2.83
CA LEU A 365 14.61 11.75 -4.00
C LEU A 365 13.11 11.87 -4.34
N LEU A 366 12.40 10.74 -4.43
CA LEU A 366 10.98 10.71 -4.76
C LEU A 366 10.11 11.46 -3.73
N ALA A 367 10.52 11.48 -2.46
CA ALA A 367 9.87 12.21 -1.39
C ALA A 367 9.93 13.75 -1.56
N ARG A 368 10.87 14.27 -2.37
CA ARG A 368 11.04 15.71 -2.54
C ARG A 368 9.96 16.32 -3.44
N THR A 369 9.55 17.55 -3.13
CA THR A 369 8.57 18.31 -3.92
C THR A 369 9.22 19.14 -5.03
N ASP A 370 10.51 19.45 -4.91
CA ASP A 370 11.32 20.25 -5.85
C ASP A 370 12.02 19.41 -6.92
N LEU A 371 11.66 18.13 -7.04
CA LEU A 371 12.24 17.24 -8.04
C LEU A 371 11.59 17.45 -9.42
N ASP A 372 12.44 17.67 -10.42
CA ASP A 372 12.04 17.72 -11.83
C ASP A 372 11.23 16.49 -12.28
N ALA A 373 10.24 16.71 -13.16
CA ALA A 373 9.30 15.69 -13.57
C ALA A 373 9.94 14.57 -14.41
N ASP A 374 10.85 14.91 -15.33
CA ASP A 374 11.54 13.93 -16.18
C ASP A 374 12.49 13.08 -15.33
N PHE A 375 13.22 13.73 -14.42
CA PHE A 375 14.06 13.03 -13.47
C PHE A 375 13.24 12.14 -12.52
N ARG A 376 12.08 12.61 -12.05
CA ARG A 376 11.14 11.81 -11.24
C ARG A 376 10.68 10.55 -11.98
N SER A 377 10.32 10.68 -13.26
CA SER A 377 9.92 9.56 -14.10
C SER A 377 11.05 8.52 -14.21
N THR A 378 12.27 8.99 -14.47
CA THR A 378 13.47 8.15 -14.58
C THR A 378 13.71 7.33 -13.30
N ILE A 379 13.76 8.00 -12.13
CA ILE A 379 14.02 7.29 -10.87
C ILE A 379 12.83 6.43 -10.39
N THR A 380 11.62 6.72 -10.87
CA THR A 380 10.45 5.85 -10.62
C THR A 380 10.61 4.52 -11.35
N THR A 381 11.05 4.54 -12.60
CA THR A 381 11.36 3.31 -13.35
C THR A 381 12.49 2.52 -12.69
N GLU A 382 13.55 3.21 -12.23
CA GLU A 382 14.64 2.55 -11.50
C GLU A 382 14.15 1.95 -10.17
N ARG A 383 13.28 2.65 -9.42
CA ARG A 383 12.62 2.11 -8.21
C ARG A 383 11.93 0.77 -8.48
N GLU A 384 11.12 0.71 -9.55
CA GLU A 384 10.35 -0.49 -9.89
C GLU A 384 11.26 -1.70 -10.16
N LEU A 385 12.39 -1.48 -10.83
CA LEU A 385 13.40 -2.51 -11.05
C LEU A 385 14.05 -2.93 -9.73
N VAL A 386 14.54 -1.98 -8.94
CA VAL A 386 15.27 -2.25 -7.68
C VAL A 386 14.41 -3.02 -6.68
N VAL A 387 13.14 -2.66 -6.56
CA VAL A 387 12.19 -3.35 -5.69
C VAL A 387 11.98 -4.81 -6.12
N ARG A 388 11.93 -5.09 -7.43
CA ARG A 388 11.84 -6.47 -7.94
C ARG A 388 13.16 -7.24 -7.80
N LEU A 389 14.30 -6.56 -7.89
CA LEU A 389 15.59 -7.17 -7.59
C LEU A 389 15.66 -7.62 -6.12
N LEU A 390 15.19 -6.79 -5.19
CA LEU A 390 15.07 -7.15 -3.77
C LEU A 390 14.14 -8.37 -3.56
N GLY A 391 13.00 -8.40 -4.25
CA GLY A 391 12.03 -9.50 -4.19
C GLY A 391 12.33 -10.71 -5.09
N TYR A 392 13.49 -10.77 -5.75
CA TYR A 392 13.76 -11.72 -6.84
C TYR A 392 13.46 -13.19 -6.47
N LYS A 393 13.86 -13.61 -5.26
CA LYS A 393 13.63 -14.98 -4.79
C LYS A 393 12.14 -15.34 -4.72
N ASN A 394 11.30 -14.42 -4.25
CA ASN A 394 9.86 -14.64 -4.19
C ASN A 394 9.26 -14.66 -5.59
N ILE A 395 9.68 -13.74 -6.46
CA ILE A 395 9.26 -13.66 -7.87
C ILE A 395 9.57 -14.97 -8.59
N ALA A 396 10.79 -15.50 -8.46
CA ALA A 396 11.19 -16.76 -9.06
C ALA A 396 10.38 -17.96 -8.52
N GLY A 397 10.07 -17.95 -7.22
CA GLY A 397 9.19 -18.92 -6.58
C GLY A 397 7.77 -18.92 -7.14
N MET A 398 7.16 -17.74 -7.23
CA MET A 398 5.82 -17.55 -7.81
C MET A 398 5.78 -17.96 -9.28
N PHE A 399 6.78 -17.53 -10.06
CA PHE A 399 6.88 -17.89 -11.47
C PHE A 399 6.96 -19.41 -11.69
N GLN A 400 7.81 -20.11 -10.93
CA GLN A 400 7.93 -21.57 -10.97
C GLN A 400 6.62 -22.26 -10.58
N THR A 401 5.93 -21.75 -9.57
CA THR A 401 4.65 -22.31 -9.10
C THR A 401 3.59 -22.24 -10.19
N LEU A 402 3.50 -21.11 -10.89
CA LEU A 402 2.48 -20.88 -11.91
C LEU A 402 2.82 -21.52 -13.26
N ASN A 403 4.10 -21.67 -13.61
CA ASN A 403 4.54 -22.10 -14.94
C ASN A 403 5.32 -23.43 -14.94
N GLY A 404 5.47 -24.11 -13.80
CA GLY A 404 6.33 -25.29 -13.67
C GLY A 404 6.02 -26.42 -14.66
N ALA A 405 4.74 -26.70 -14.92
CA ALA A 405 4.34 -27.70 -15.91
C ALA A 405 4.73 -27.31 -17.35
N GLU A 406 4.61 -26.03 -17.70
CA GLU A 406 5.01 -25.51 -19.00
C GLU A 406 6.53 -25.53 -19.15
N ILE A 407 7.26 -25.13 -18.10
CA ILE A 407 8.73 -25.19 -18.05
C ILE A 407 9.21 -26.63 -18.26
N GLN A 408 8.67 -27.60 -17.53
CA GLN A 408 9.00 -29.02 -17.67
C GLN A 408 8.80 -29.49 -19.12
N LEU A 409 7.63 -29.19 -19.70
CA LEU A 409 7.30 -29.62 -21.05
C LEU A 409 8.26 -29.02 -22.08
N GLN A 410 8.47 -27.71 -22.06
CA GLN A 410 9.27 -27.04 -23.09
C GLN A 410 10.76 -27.35 -22.97
N PHE A 411 11.33 -27.39 -21.76
CA PHE A 411 12.74 -27.74 -21.59
C PHE A 411 13.01 -29.19 -22.02
N THR A 412 12.13 -30.13 -21.67
CA THR A 412 12.23 -31.53 -22.14
C THR A 412 12.16 -31.61 -23.66
N ALA A 413 11.26 -30.87 -24.30
CA ALA A 413 11.13 -30.83 -25.76
C ALA A 413 12.39 -30.32 -26.48
N GLN A 414 13.19 -29.48 -25.81
CA GLN A 414 14.47 -28.98 -26.32
C GLN A 414 15.68 -29.84 -25.91
N ASN A 415 15.44 -31.00 -25.27
CA ASN A 415 16.48 -31.84 -24.67
C ASN A 415 17.38 -31.08 -23.70
N LEU A 416 16.80 -30.17 -22.92
CA LEU A 416 17.47 -29.42 -21.87
C LEU A 416 17.10 -29.97 -20.49
N PRO A 417 18.03 -29.91 -19.51
CA PRO A 417 17.69 -30.15 -18.11
C PRO A 417 16.57 -29.21 -17.65
N VAL A 418 15.57 -29.73 -16.96
CA VAL A 418 14.47 -28.90 -16.47
C VAL A 418 14.91 -28.11 -15.23
N PRO A 419 14.89 -26.77 -15.27
CA PRO A 419 15.30 -25.96 -14.13
C PRO A 419 14.23 -25.91 -13.05
N ASN A 420 14.68 -25.66 -11.82
CA ASN A 420 13.83 -25.23 -10.72
C ASN A 420 14.21 -23.82 -10.29
N PHE A 421 13.51 -22.82 -10.83
CA PHE A 421 13.81 -21.40 -10.57
C PHE A 421 13.65 -20.99 -9.09
N THR A 422 12.93 -21.77 -8.27
CA THR A 422 12.87 -21.50 -6.81
C THR A 422 14.22 -21.65 -6.10
N THR A 423 15.15 -22.40 -6.70
CA THR A 423 16.45 -22.74 -6.11
C THR A 423 17.64 -22.07 -6.80
N LEU A 424 17.44 -21.56 -8.01
CA LEU A 424 18.51 -20.94 -8.78
C LEU A 424 18.83 -19.54 -8.23
N SER A 425 20.12 -19.19 -8.18
CA SER A 425 20.50 -17.79 -8.10
C SER A 425 20.08 -17.06 -9.37
N ARG A 426 19.96 -15.72 -9.30
CA ARG A 426 19.62 -14.93 -10.49
C ARG A 426 20.59 -15.18 -11.65
N LYS A 427 21.89 -15.23 -11.37
CA LYS A 427 22.91 -15.55 -12.39
C LYS A 427 22.65 -16.89 -13.07
N ALA A 428 22.41 -17.94 -12.29
CA ALA A 428 22.14 -19.28 -12.83
C ALA A 428 20.83 -19.32 -13.63
N ALA A 429 19.80 -18.60 -13.18
CA ALA A 429 18.55 -18.47 -13.92
C ALA A 429 18.74 -17.74 -15.26
N LEU A 430 19.51 -16.64 -15.29
CA LEU A 430 19.82 -15.91 -16.52
C LEU A 430 20.60 -16.78 -17.51
N THR A 431 21.59 -17.55 -17.03
CA THR A 431 22.32 -18.52 -17.88
C THR A 431 21.37 -19.59 -18.44
N THR A 432 20.50 -20.16 -17.61
CA THR A 432 19.52 -21.17 -18.03
C THR A 432 18.57 -20.63 -19.11
N ILE A 433 18.11 -19.38 -18.97
CA ILE A 433 17.22 -18.74 -19.95
C ILE A 433 17.94 -18.49 -21.27
N ALA A 434 19.20 -18.02 -21.22
CA ALA A 434 20.01 -17.84 -22.41
C ALA A 434 20.27 -19.16 -23.16
N GLU A 435 20.53 -20.26 -22.43
CA GLU A 435 20.67 -21.60 -23.02
C GLU A 435 19.38 -22.08 -23.69
N TYR A 436 18.23 -21.86 -23.04
CA TYR A 436 16.92 -22.15 -23.61
C TYR A 436 16.68 -21.35 -24.90
N GLN A 437 16.93 -20.04 -24.89
CA GLN A 437 16.83 -19.16 -26.06
C GLN A 437 17.73 -19.64 -27.20
N ALA A 438 18.98 -20.00 -26.92
CA ALA A 438 19.91 -20.49 -27.93
C ALA A 438 19.45 -21.80 -28.59
N LYS A 439 18.78 -22.69 -27.85
CA LYS A 439 18.23 -23.95 -28.41
C LYS A 439 17.02 -23.76 -29.31
N LEU A 440 16.24 -22.71 -29.08
CA LEU A 440 15.03 -22.40 -29.85
C LEU A 440 15.31 -21.98 -31.30
N GLY A 441 16.51 -21.45 -31.59
CA GLY A 441 16.87 -20.92 -32.91
C GLY A 441 16.03 -19.70 -33.33
N GLU A 442 16.06 -19.36 -34.62
CA GLU A 442 15.41 -18.14 -35.14
C GLU A 442 13.88 -18.24 -35.27
N SER A 443 13.35 -19.46 -35.42
CA SER A 443 11.93 -19.71 -35.66
C SER A 443 11.34 -20.78 -34.72
N PRO A 444 11.29 -20.51 -33.41
CA PRO A 444 10.71 -21.46 -32.46
C PRO A 444 9.22 -21.69 -32.68
N ALA A 445 8.75 -22.87 -32.27
CA ALA A 445 7.33 -23.16 -32.16
C ALA A 445 6.61 -22.11 -31.29
N PRO A 446 5.36 -21.71 -31.60
CA PRO A 446 4.66 -20.64 -30.89
C PRO A 446 4.62 -20.81 -29.36
N ARG A 447 4.46 -22.05 -28.88
CA ARG A 447 4.42 -22.35 -27.44
C ARG A 447 5.77 -22.15 -26.76
N ALA A 448 6.86 -22.55 -27.41
CA ALA A 448 8.21 -22.33 -26.91
C ALA A 448 8.57 -20.85 -26.87
N ARG A 449 8.17 -20.08 -27.90
CA ARG A 449 8.30 -18.62 -27.96
C ARG A 449 7.53 -17.94 -26.82
N ALA A 450 6.30 -18.37 -26.56
CA ALA A 450 5.48 -17.82 -25.48
C ALA A 450 6.09 -18.07 -24.09
N LEU A 451 6.73 -19.24 -23.86
CA LEU A 451 7.47 -19.47 -22.62
C LEU A 451 8.72 -18.57 -22.53
N LEU A 452 9.47 -18.40 -23.61
CA LEU A 452 10.65 -17.52 -23.63
C LEU A 452 10.24 -16.08 -23.28
N GLU A 453 9.18 -15.55 -23.90
CA GLU A 453 8.68 -14.20 -23.59
C GLU A 453 8.31 -14.05 -22.11
N LYS A 454 7.69 -15.07 -21.51
CA LYS A 454 7.38 -15.09 -20.08
C LYS A 454 8.64 -15.10 -19.22
N LEU A 455 9.65 -15.92 -19.56
CA LEU A 455 10.93 -15.99 -18.86
C LEU A 455 11.66 -14.64 -18.92
N ASP A 456 11.71 -14.03 -20.10
CA ASP A 456 12.37 -12.74 -20.31
C ASP A 456 11.69 -11.64 -19.50
N LYS A 457 10.39 -11.43 -19.71
CA LYS A 457 9.67 -10.37 -18.99
C LYS A 457 9.67 -10.57 -17.48
N THR A 458 9.57 -11.81 -16.99
CA THR A 458 9.39 -12.08 -15.55
C THR A 458 10.71 -12.20 -14.80
N LEU A 459 11.71 -12.90 -15.34
CA LEU A 459 12.93 -13.27 -14.62
C LEU A 459 14.16 -12.50 -15.11
N VAL A 460 14.19 -12.08 -16.38
CA VAL A 460 15.31 -11.28 -16.93
C VAL A 460 15.06 -9.79 -16.70
N GLU A 461 14.01 -9.25 -17.31
CA GLU A 461 13.68 -7.83 -17.29
C GLU A 461 13.06 -7.37 -15.96
N LEU A 462 12.38 -8.29 -15.26
CA LEU A 462 11.56 -7.97 -14.10
C LEU A 462 10.52 -6.88 -14.42
N SER A 463 9.84 -7.01 -15.57
CA SER A 463 8.87 -6.03 -16.03
C SER A 463 7.70 -5.90 -15.05
N PRO A 464 7.24 -4.68 -14.71
CA PRO A 464 6.07 -4.48 -13.87
C PRO A 464 4.78 -5.13 -14.39
N GLU A 465 4.67 -5.32 -15.70
CA GLU A 465 3.52 -5.96 -16.34
C GLU A 465 3.48 -7.47 -16.09
N ALA A 466 4.66 -8.12 -16.05
CA ALA A 466 4.78 -9.56 -15.82
C ALA A 466 4.98 -9.92 -14.34
N VAL A 467 5.49 -8.97 -13.55
CA VAL A 467 5.77 -9.12 -12.12
C VAL A 467 4.91 -8.12 -11.33
N PRO A 468 3.68 -8.53 -10.94
CA PRO A 468 2.82 -7.68 -10.14
C PRO A 468 3.39 -7.47 -8.73
N ALA A 469 3.01 -6.37 -8.08
CA ALA A 469 3.55 -6.01 -6.76
C ALA A 469 3.34 -7.10 -5.68
N GLY A 470 2.23 -7.84 -5.76
CA GLY A 470 1.93 -8.96 -4.86
C GLY A 470 2.93 -10.13 -4.92
N TRP A 471 3.78 -10.20 -5.95
CA TRP A 471 4.84 -11.21 -6.07
C TRP A 471 6.16 -10.78 -5.43
N ILE A 472 6.30 -9.51 -5.03
CA ILE A 472 7.57 -9.00 -4.50
C ILE A 472 7.72 -9.40 -3.02
N GLY A 473 6.59 -9.51 -2.30
CA GLY A 473 6.53 -9.88 -0.88
C GLY A 473 6.99 -8.76 0.06
N ALA A 474 7.04 -9.08 1.36
CA ALA A 474 7.55 -8.20 2.41
C ALA A 474 9.09 -8.10 2.40
N PHE A 475 9.63 -6.87 2.47
CA PHE A 475 11.06 -6.59 2.66
C PHE A 475 11.31 -5.26 3.37
#